data_AF-A0A7J8FIT0-F1
#
_entry.id   AF-A0A7J8FIT0-F1
#
_cell.length_a   1.000
_cell.length_b   1.000
_cell.length_c   1.000
_cell.angle_alpha   90.00
_cell.angle_beta   90.00
_cell.angle_gamma   90.00
#
_symmetry.space_group_name_H-M   'P 1'
#
loop_
_entity.id
_entity.type
_entity.pdbx_description
1 polymer ?
#
loop_
_entity_poly.entity_id
_entity_poly.type
_entity_poly.pdbx_seq_one_letter_code
_entity_poly.pdbx_strand_id
1 'polypeptide(L)'
;MTPNLWDMAKAVLEGKFIAIQAFLKKQENSQINNLTLHLKELEKEQQTKPKVSRRKKTIKIRAEIFFKIEPKKDNQKINETKNWFFEKINKIVKPLTRFLKKKRVRSQISKIRNEREVTNDSTEIQRIIRKYTII
;
A
#
# COMPACT_ATOMS: atom_id res chain seq x y z
N MET A 1 -19.92 6.95 -5.03
CA MET A 1 -18.70 7.65 -4.59
C MET A 1 -17.57 7.26 -5.52
N THR A 2 -16.94 8.19 -6.23
CA THR A 2 -15.75 7.88 -7.02
C THR A 2 -14.53 7.75 -6.09
N PRO A 3 -13.70 6.69 -6.22
CA PRO A 3 -12.45 6.58 -5.47
C PRO A 3 -11.57 7.80 -5.73
N ASN A 4 -10.99 8.37 -4.68
CA ASN A 4 -10.06 9.48 -4.87
C ASN A 4 -8.73 8.94 -5.47
N LEU A 5 -7.98 9.79 -6.18
CA LEU A 5 -6.72 9.40 -6.83
C LEU A 5 -5.70 8.79 -5.84
N TRP A 6 -5.76 9.20 -4.57
CA TRP A 6 -4.90 8.70 -3.51
C TRP A 6 -5.23 7.27 -3.09
N ASP A 7 -6.51 6.91 -2.98
CA ASP A 7 -6.95 5.54 -2.67
C ASP A 7 -6.52 4.58 -3.77
N MET A 8 -6.60 5.01 -5.04
CA MET A 8 -6.13 4.25 -6.19
C MET A 8 -4.61 4.07 -6.16
N ALA A 9 -3.85 5.14 -5.91
CA ALA A 9 -2.39 5.07 -5.81
C ALA A 9 -1.94 4.16 -4.65
N LYS A 10 -2.62 4.25 -3.50
CA LYS A 10 -2.36 3.41 -2.34
C LYS A 10 -2.58 1.92 -2.66
N ALA A 11 -3.70 1.59 -3.31
CA ALA A 11 -4.00 0.20 -3.71
C ALA A 11 -2.93 -0.38 -4.65
N VAL A 12 -2.43 0.41 -5.60
CA VAL A 12 -1.34 -0.01 -6.51
C VAL A 12 -0.05 -0.28 -5.75
N LEU A 13 0.31 0.60 -4.81
CA LEU A 13 1.51 0.43 -3.98
C LEU A 13 1.41 -0.81 -3.08
N GLU A 14 0.25 -1.04 -2.47
CA GLU A 14 -0.01 -2.24 -1.66
C GLU A 14 0.10 -3.52 -2.50
N GLY A 15 -0.50 -3.53 -3.70
CA GLY A 15 -0.39 -4.66 -4.62
C GLY A 15 1.06 -4.99 -4.99
N LYS A 16 1.86 -3.98 -5.35
CA LYS A 16 3.28 -4.16 -5.67
C LYS A 16 4.08 -4.68 -4.47
N PHE A 17 3.83 -4.13 -3.29
CA PHE A 17 4.48 -4.58 -2.06
C PHE A 17 4.16 -6.05 -1.77
N ILE A 18 2.89 -6.45 -1.85
CA ILE A 18 2.45 -7.84 -1.66
C ILE A 18 3.11 -8.76 -2.68
N ALA A 19 3.19 -8.36 -3.96
CA ALA A 19 3.83 -9.16 -5.00
C ALA A 19 5.32 -9.40 -4.71
N ILE A 20 6.05 -8.37 -4.27
CA ILE A 20 7.46 -8.49 -3.87
C ILE A 20 7.60 -9.42 -2.66
N GLN A 21 6.75 -9.26 -1.65
CA GLN A 21 6.77 -10.13 -0.46
C GLN A 21 6.48 -11.59 -0.82
N ALA A 22 5.50 -11.84 -1.68
CA ALA A 22 5.18 -13.19 -2.15
C ALA A 22 6.34 -13.80 -2.96
N PHE A 23 6.99 -13.02 -3.82
CA PHE A 23 8.16 -13.45 -4.57
C PHE A 23 9.32 -13.84 -3.64
N LEU A 24 9.67 -12.99 -2.68
CA LEU A 24 10.73 -13.26 -1.70
C LEU A 24 10.42 -14.50 -0.88
N LYS A 25 9.19 -14.64 -0.37
CA LYS A 25 8.75 -15.82 0.37
C LYS A 25 8.84 -17.09 -0.46
N LYS A 26 8.47 -17.03 -1.75
CA LYS A 26 8.59 -18.16 -2.68
C LYS A 26 10.06 -18.55 -2.87
N GLN A 27 10.97 -17.58 -2.99
CA GLN A 27 12.40 -17.82 -3.11
C GLN A 27 12.99 -18.44 -1.82
N GLU A 28 12.66 -17.92 -0.65
CA GLU A 28 13.08 -18.48 0.65
C GLU A 28 12.58 -19.93 0.81
N ASN A 29 11.31 -20.19 0.50
CA ASN A 29 10.73 -21.53 0.53
C ASN A 29 11.43 -22.49 -0.43
N SER A 30 11.80 -22.03 -1.64
CA SER A 30 12.53 -22.85 -2.60
C SER A 30 13.91 -23.27 -2.07
N GLN A 31 14.62 -22.35 -1.41
CA GLN A 31 15.90 -22.64 -0.77
C GLN A 31 15.74 -23.64 0.38
N ILE A 32 14.74 -23.46 1.25
CA ILE A 32 14.45 -24.39 2.35
C ILE A 32 14.08 -25.77 1.81
N ASN A 33 13.27 -25.84 0.75
CA ASN A 33 12.88 -27.11 0.12
C ASN A 33 14.10 -27.85 -0.44
N ASN A 34 15.02 -27.14 -1.11
CA ASN A 34 16.26 -27.73 -1.60
C ASN A 34 17.11 -28.32 -0.46
N LEU A 35 17.33 -27.54 0.61
CA LEU A 35 18.06 -28.02 1.81
C LEU A 35 17.36 -29.23 2.45
N THR A 36 16.03 -29.24 2.49
CA THR A 36 15.24 -30.34 3.04
C THR A 36 15.35 -31.61 2.20
N LEU A 37 15.39 -31.50 0.87
CA LEU A 37 15.62 -32.65 -0.02
C LEU A 37 17.02 -33.24 0.20
N HIS A 38 18.05 -32.38 0.22
CA HIS A 38 19.42 -32.81 0.49
C HIS A 38 19.57 -33.45 1.87
N LEU A 39 18.86 -32.94 2.89
CA LEU A 39 18.82 -33.55 4.22
C LEU A 39 18.24 -34.98 4.19
N LYS A 40 17.14 -35.20 3.47
CA LYS A 40 16.51 -36.52 3.33
C LYS A 40 17.42 -37.54 2.62
N GLU A 41 18.16 -37.10 1.61
CA GLU A 41 19.15 -37.95 0.93
C GLU A 41 20.27 -38.38 1.88
N LEU A 42 20.83 -37.44 2.64
CA LEU A 42 21.87 -37.73 3.64
C LEU A 42 21.36 -38.67 4.74
N GLU A 43 20.11 -38.55 5.17
CA GLU A 43 19.51 -39.43 6.16
C GLU A 43 19.36 -40.87 5.64
N LYS A 44 18.92 -41.05 4.39
CA LYS A 44 18.85 -42.37 3.74
C LYS A 44 20.23 -43.02 3.59
N GLU A 45 21.23 -42.25 3.15
CA GLU A 45 22.60 -42.75 3.06
C GLU A 45 23.20 -43.11 4.41
N GLN A 46 22.86 -42.34 5.45
CA GLN A 46 23.34 -42.55 6.81
C GLN A 46 22.75 -43.82 7.43
N GLN A 47 21.52 -44.20 7.09
CA GLN A 47 20.88 -45.45 7.52
C GLN A 47 21.54 -46.68 6.89
N THR A 48 21.86 -46.62 5.59
CA THR A 48 22.45 -47.75 4.86
C THR A 48 23.96 -47.89 5.10
N LYS A 49 24.68 -46.76 5.18
CA LYS A 49 26.14 -46.71 5.37
C LYS A 49 26.51 -45.62 6.36
N PRO A 50 26.49 -45.91 7.68
CA PRO A 50 26.77 -44.91 8.70
C PRO A 50 28.18 -44.31 8.55
N LYS A 51 28.28 -42.96 8.49
CA LYS A 51 29.57 -42.24 8.49
C LYS A 51 29.53 -41.01 9.40
N VAL A 52 30.60 -40.80 10.19
CA VAL A 52 30.71 -39.64 11.08
C VAL A 52 30.73 -38.31 10.29
N SER A 53 31.35 -38.29 9.11
CA SER A 53 31.38 -37.10 8.25
C SER A 53 29.98 -36.70 7.74
N ARG A 54 29.10 -37.67 7.46
CA ARG A 54 27.70 -37.41 7.08
C ARG A 54 26.91 -36.83 8.24
N ARG A 55 27.05 -37.38 9.45
CA ARG A 55 26.41 -36.83 10.66
C ARG A 55 26.76 -35.35 10.87
N LYS A 56 28.02 -34.97 10.67
CA LYS A 56 28.45 -33.55 10.73
C LYS A 56 27.73 -32.68 9.69
N LYS A 57 27.61 -33.15 8.43
CA LYS A 57 26.88 -32.44 7.37
C LYS A 57 25.39 -32.30 7.68
N THR A 58 24.75 -33.35 8.19
CA THR A 58 23.34 -33.34 8.62
C THR A 58 23.09 -32.27 9.69
N ILE A 59 23.95 -32.20 10.72
CA ILE A 59 23.84 -31.17 11.76
C ILE A 59 23.96 -29.76 11.16
N LYS A 60 24.92 -29.55 10.24
CA LYS A 60 25.11 -28.25 9.57
C LYS A 60 23.88 -27.81 8.77
N ILE A 61 23.29 -28.71 7.97
CA ILE A 61 22.09 -28.41 7.17
C ILE A 61 20.89 -28.12 8.08
N ARG A 62 20.72 -28.88 9.17
CA ARG A 62 19.65 -28.63 10.14
C ARG A 62 19.78 -27.26 10.79
N ALA A 63 20.99 -26.83 11.14
CA ALA A 63 21.24 -25.49 11.68
C ALA A 63 20.93 -24.40 10.65
N GLU A 64 21.27 -24.61 9.38
CA GLU A 64 20.98 -23.66 8.30
C GLU A 64 19.47 -23.53 8.03
N ILE A 65 18.74 -24.64 8.03
CA ILE A 65 17.27 -24.65 7.92
C ILE A 65 16.64 -23.89 9.09
N PHE A 66 17.08 -24.17 10.32
CA PHE A 66 16.59 -23.48 11.52
C PHE A 66 16.79 -21.97 11.41
N PHE A 67 17.98 -21.52 11.02
CA PHE A 67 18.30 -20.10 10.85
C PHE A 67 17.45 -19.41 9.77
N LYS A 68 17.07 -20.12 8.70
CA LYS A 68 16.22 -19.58 7.63
C LYS A 68 14.73 -19.51 8.01
N ILE A 69 14.24 -20.44 8.83
CA ILE A 69 12.84 -20.51 9.28
C ILE A 69 12.58 -19.60 10.48
N GLU A 70 13.60 -19.33 11.28
CA GLU A 70 13.47 -18.49 12.47
C GLU A 70 12.84 -17.15 12.09
N PRO A 71 11.76 -16.72 12.79
CA PRO A 71 11.07 -15.49 12.47
C PRO A 71 12.04 -14.32 12.68
N LYS A 72 12.50 -13.75 11.56
CA LYS A 72 13.35 -12.56 11.58
C LYS A 72 12.58 -11.44 12.26
N LYS A 73 13.10 -10.92 13.38
CA LYS A 73 12.64 -9.67 14.03
C LYS A 73 12.44 -8.52 13.04
N ASP A 74 13.08 -8.60 11.88
CA ASP A 74 13.01 -7.66 10.78
C ASP A 74 11.62 -7.54 10.17
N ASN A 75 10.79 -8.60 10.17
CA ASN A 75 9.43 -8.51 9.62
C ASN A 75 8.53 -7.55 10.41
N GLN A 76 8.70 -7.52 11.73
CA GLN A 76 7.98 -6.57 12.59
C GLN A 76 8.44 -5.13 12.31
N LYS A 77 9.76 -4.89 12.22
CA LYS A 77 10.32 -3.58 11.88
C LYS A 77 9.91 -3.08 10.51
N ILE A 78 9.80 -3.98 9.51
CA ILE A 78 9.31 -3.66 8.16
C ILE A 78 7.85 -3.17 8.23
N ASN A 79 7.01 -3.86 9.01
CA ASN A 79 5.60 -3.47 9.16
C ASN A 79 5.45 -2.14 9.91
N GLU A 80 6.23 -1.92 10.96
CA GLU A 80 6.28 -0.65 11.70
C GLU A 80 6.72 0.51 10.80
N THR A 81 7.78 0.32 10.02
CA THR A 81 8.29 1.33 9.08
C THR A 81 7.26 1.63 7.99
N LYS A 82 6.60 0.60 7.45
CA LYS A 82 5.52 0.74 6.47
C LYS A 82 4.38 1.59 7.03
N ASN A 83 3.92 1.27 8.24
CA ASN A 83 2.83 2.01 8.89
C ASN A 83 3.23 3.47 9.15
N TRP A 84 4.42 3.69 9.72
CA TRP A 84 4.95 5.03 9.97
C TRP A 84 4.97 5.90 8.69
N PHE A 85 5.40 5.32 7.56
CA PHE A 85 5.44 6.02 6.29
C PHE A 85 4.03 6.42 5.81
N PHE A 86 3.06 5.50 5.86
CA PHE A 86 1.68 5.79 5.47
C PHE A 86 1.04 6.86 6.37
N GLU A 87 1.32 6.85 7.67
CA GLU A 87 0.85 7.90 8.57
C GLU A 87 1.38 9.27 8.18
N LYS A 88 2.67 9.38 7.83
CA LYS A 88 3.29 10.64 7.40
C LYS A 88 2.65 11.15 6.11
N ILE A 89 2.39 10.29 5.14
CA ILE A 89 1.71 10.72 3.90
C ILE A 89 0.28 11.16 4.17
N ASN A 90 -0.47 10.42 4.99
CA ASN A 90 -1.85 10.78 5.35
C ASN A 90 -1.94 12.17 6.00
N LYS A 91 -0.94 12.55 6.81
CA LYS A 91 -0.84 13.90 7.41
C LYS A 91 -0.69 15.01 6.37
N ILE A 92 -0.14 14.72 5.18
CA ILE A 92 0.04 15.70 4.09
C ILE A 92 -1.13 15.67 3.10
N VAL A 93 -1.59 14.49 2.71
CA VAL A 93 -2.66 14.33 1.71
C VAL A 93 -3.97 14.95 2.21
N LYS A 94 -4.33 14.71 3.47
CA LYS A 94 -5.59 15.21 4.06
C LYS A 94 -5.73 16.74 3.99
N PRO A 95 -4.77 17.57 4.46
CA PRO A 95 -4.86 19.02 4.32
C PRO A 95 -4.82 19.46 2.85
N LEU A 96 -4.03 18.80 1.99
CA LEU A 96 -3.98 19.12 0.56
C LEU A 96 -5.33 18.92 -0.13
N THR A 97 -6.02 17.81 0.16
CA THR A 97 -7.38 17.56 -0.36
C THR A 97 -8.36 18.64 0.10
N ARG A 98 -8.29 19.06 1.37
CA ARG A 98 -9.14 20.15 1.90
C ARG A 98 -8.83 21.48 1.19
N PHE A 99 -7.56 21.77 0.97
CA PHE A 99 -7.12 22.99 0.27
C PHE A 99 -7.62 23.04 -1.18
N LEU A 100 -7.46 21.94 -1.94
CA LEU A 100 -7.92 21.85 -3.32
C LEU A 100 -9.44 22.01 -3.43
N LYS A 101 -10.21 21.42 -2.52
CA LYS A 101 -11.67 21.63 -2.43
C LYS A 101 -12.00 23.11 -2.22
N LYS A 102 -11.32 23.79 -1.28
CA LYS A 102 -11.53 25.23 -1.02
C LYS A 102 -11.18 26.10 -2.23
N LYS A 103 -10.12 25.75 -2.97
CA LYS A 103 -9.73 26.46 -4.21
C LYS A 103 -10.78 26.32 -5.31
N ARG A 104 -11.35 25.12 -5.48
CA ARG A 104 -12.43 24.87 -6.45
C ARG A 104 -13.68 25.70 -6.14
N VAL A 105 -14.11 25.72 -4.88
CA VAL A 105 -15.27 26.54 -4.44
C VAL A 105 -15.01 28.02 -4.74
N ARG A 106 -13.83 28.55 -4.39
CA ARG A 106 -13.49 29.95 -4.68
C ARG A 106 -13.51 30.26 -6.18
N SER A 107 -13.01 29.35 -7.02
CA SER A 107 -13.01 29.54 -8.47
C SER A 107 -14.42 29.54 -9.07
N GLN A 108 -15.34 28.75 -8.52
CA GLN A 108 -16.75 28.78 -8.93
C GLN A 108 -17.40 30.12 -8.54
N ILE A 109 -17.16 30.60 -7.31
CA ILE A 109 -17.65 31.91 -6.86
C ILE A 109 -17.11 33.04 -7.74
N SER A 110 -15.81 33.02 -8.09
CA SER A 110 -15.22 34.06 -8.94
C SER A 110 -15.79 34.06 -10.35
N LYS A 111 -16.09 32.88 -10.92
CA LYS A 111 -16.76 32.78 -12.23
C LYS A 111 -18.17 33.38 -12.17
N ILE A 112 -18.98 32.96 -11.19
CA ILE A 112 -20.35 33.48 -11.01
C ILE A 112 -20.35 35.01 -10.82
N ARG A 113 -19.37 35.55 -10.08
CA ARG A 113 -19.24 36.99 -9.88
C ARG A 113 -18.89 37.76 -11.16
N ASN A 114 -18.09 37.17 -12.03
CA ASN A 114 -17.62 37.83 -13.26
C ASN A 114 -18.57 37.59 -14.46
N GLU A 115 -19.35 36.50 -14.44
CA GLU A 115 -20.35 36.18 -15.47
C GLU A 115 -21.66 36.97 -15.29
N ARG A 116 -21.97 37.43 -14.06
CA ARG A 116 -23.08 38.34 -13.83
C ARG A 116 -22.62 39.76 -14.11
N GLU A 117 -23.04 40.34 -15.23
CA GLU A 117 -23.21 41.79 -15.28
C GLU A 117 -24.22 42.16 -14.18
N VAL A 118 -23.79 43.00 -13.23
CA VAL A 118 -24.70 43.58 -12.25
C VAL A 118 -25.58 44.56 -13.01
N THR A 119 -26.74 44.09 -13.48
CA THR A 119 -27.71 44.98 -14.13
C THR A 119 -28.40 45.82 -13.06
N ASN A 120 -28.34 47.14 -13.22
CA ASN A 120 -29.04 48.11 -12.37
C ASN A 120 -30.38 48.54 -12.99
N ASP A 121 -30.76 47.92 -14.12
CA ASP A 121 -32.03 48.20 -14.77
C ASP A 121 -33.20 47.71 -13.91
N SER A 122 -33.96 48.66 -13.38
CA SER A 122 -35.10 48.37 -12.49
C SER A 122 -36.18 47.54 -13.17
N THR A 123 -36.28 47.60 -14.49
CA THR A 123 -37.30 46.89 -15.29
C THR A 123 -36.98 45.39 -15.34
N GLU A 124 -35.72 45.06 -15.61
CA GLU A 124 -35.18 43.70 -15.59
C GLU A 124 -35.30 43.09 -14.18
N ILE A 125 -34.97 43.88 -13.15
CA ILE A 125 -35.08 43.49 -11.73
C ILE A 125 -36.54 43.19 -11.34
N GLN A 126 -37.48 44.09 -11.65
CA GLN A 126 -38.91 43.88 -11.33
C GLN A 126 -39.50 42.68 -12.08
N ARG A 127 -39.07 42.43 -13.34
CA ARG A 127 -39.49 41.26 -14.12
C ARG A 127 -39.03 39.96 -13.47
N ILE A 128 -37.77 39.90 -13.01
CA ILE A 128 -37.23 38.74 -12.31
C ILE A 128 -37.94 38.54 -10.97
N ILE A 129 -38.15 39.59 -10.18
CA ILE A 129 -38.88 39.52 -8.91
C ILE A 129 -40.29 38.97 -9.12
N ARG A 130 -41.06 39.52 -10.07
CA ARG A 130 -42.41 39.03 -10.40
C ARG A 130 -42.41 37.55 -10.79
N LYS A 131 -41.39 37.07 -11.50
CA LYS A 131 -41.27 35.66 -11.91
C LYS A 131 -41.12 34.70 -10.72
N TYR A 132 -40.49 35.13 -9.63
CA TYR A 132 -40.27 34.31 -8.43
C TYR A 132 -41.30 34.52 -7.31
N THR A 133 -42.10 35.59 -7.38
CA THR A 133 -43.19 35.87 -6.42
C THR A 133 -44.52 35.23 -6.82
N ILE A 134 -44.66 34.73 -8.06
CA ILE A 134 -45.80 33.89 -8.46
C ILE A 134 -45.48 32.42 -8.11
N ILE A 135 -45.59 32.12 -6.81
CA ILE A 135 -45.87 30.81 -6.22
C ILE A 135 -47.08 31.05 -5.31
#